data_AF-A0A419T2W0-F1
#
_entry.id   AF-A0A419T2W0-F1
#
_cell.length_a   1.000
_cell.length_b   1.000
_cell.length_c   1.000
_cell.angle_alpha   90.00
_cell.angle_beta   90.00
_cell.angle_gamma   90.00
#
_symmetry.space_group_name_H-M   'P 1'
#
loop_
_entity.id
_entity.type
_entity.pdbx_description
1 polymer ?
#
loop_
_entity_poly.entity_id
_entity_poly.type
_entity_poly.pdbx_seq_one_letter_code
_entity_poly.pdbx_strand_id
1 'polypeptide(L)'
;MKKSKLFTTAILILTTILVAGCSKKTGTVSTTSETTISESSIEGSEDETKDNLEAMGGVEVEKGLFNVELTIPAQFVGEQTQEELNELSKEKGYKSITLNEDGSAKYILTKQQHKDMMAELNTNINTSLSEMIGSEDYPNYTDITANENYTEFVITTKSTELSMTENFSALGLYMYGGMYNIFNGTPVDNVSVKFINTDTGAEITTMNSKNMGQ
;
A
#
# COMPACT_ATOMS: atom_id res chain seq x y z
N MET A 1 40.91 -12.47 -12.14
CA MET A 1 40.01 -12.22 -13.29
C MET A 1 38.92 -13.28 -13.31
N LYS A 2 37.69 -12.94 -12.89
CA LYS A 2 36.47 -13.67 -13.24
C LYS A 2 35.34 -12.63 -13.28
N LYS A 3 34.64 -12.58 -14.42
CA LYS A 3 33.81 -11.47 -14.88
C LYS A 3 32.43 -11.49 -14.20
N SER A 4 31.91 -10.30 -13.88
CA SER A 4 30.55 -9.74 -14.11
C SER A 4 29.36 -10.75 -14.12
N LYS A 5 28.24 -10.51 -13.42
CA LYS A 5 27.28 -9.41 -13.66
C LYS A 5 26.48 -9.04 -12.40
N LEU A 6 26.49 -7.75 -12.06
CA LEU A 6 25.44 -7.11 -11.27
C LEU A 6 24.20 -7.00 -12.17
N PHE A 7 23.06 -7.52 -11.71
CA PHE A 7 21.76 -7.18 -12.28
C PHE A 7 20.94 -6.49 -11.18
N THR A 8 21.00 -5.16 -11.22
CA THR A 8 20.00 -4.25 -10.66
C THR A 8 18.79 -4.30 -11.57
N THR A 9 17.71 -4.98 -11.16
CA THR A 9 16.42 -4.90 -11.85
C THR A 9 15.64 -3.78 -11.20
N ALA A 10 15.83 -2.57 -11.73
CA ALA A 10 14.88 -1.49 -11.57
C ALA A 10 13.62 -1.87 -12.36
N ILE A 11 12.47 -1.91 -11.69
CA ILE A 11 11.15 -2.02 -12.30
C ILE A 11 10.98 -0.80 -13.22
N LEU A 12 11.06 -1.04 -14.53
CA LEU A 12 10.84 -0.04 -15.57
C LEU A 12 9.46 -0.29 -16.16
N ILE A 13 8.47 0.46 -15.68
CA ILE A 13 7.10 0.42 -16.19
C ILE A 13 7.07 1.13 -17.56
N LEU A 14 6.47 0.42 -18.51
CA LEU A 14 6.44 0.64 -19.94
C LEU A 14 5.69 1.93 -20.30
N THR A 15 6.40 2.98 -20.74
CA THR A 15 5.78 4.19 -21.32
C THR A 15 5.76 4.08 -22.84
N THR A 16 4.60 3.74 -23.40
CA THR A 16 4.34 3.80 -24.85
C THR A 16 4.08 5.25 -25.26
N ILE A 17 5.05 5.88 -25.91
CA ILE A 17 4.90 7.18 -26.55
C ILE A 17 4.15 6.98 -27.88
N LEU A 18 2.88 7.41 -27.93
CA LEU A 18 2.14 7.57 -29.18
C LEU A 18 2.58 8.88 -29.85
N VAL A 19 3.21 8.71 -31.02
CA VAL A 19 3.62 9.81 -31.90
C VAL A 19 2.41 10.22 -32.73
N ALA A 20 1.74 11.31 -32.36
CA ALA A 20 0.78 11.98 -33.24
C ALA A 20 1.46 13.19 -33.89
N GLY A 21 1.96 12.97 -35.11
CA GLY A 21 2.36 14.06 -36.00
C GLY A 21 1.13 14.79 -36.53
N CYS A 22 1.17 16.12 -36.56
CA CYS A 22 0.22 16.89 -37.35
C CYS A 22 0.91 18.06 -38.05
N SER A 23 0.74 18.09 -39.37
CA SER A 23 1.26 19.05 -40.32
C SER A 23 0.43 20.35 -40.32
N LYS A 24 1.10 21.47 -40.01
CA LYS A 24 1.04 22.80 -40.64
C LYS A 24 -0.27 23.23 -41.36
N LYS A 25 -1.02 24.19 -40.79
CA LYS A 25 -1.42 25.44 -41.48
C LYS A 25 -1.89 26.55 -40.51
N THR A 26 -1.47 27.75 -40.85
CA THR A 26 -1.50 29.08 -40.22
C THR A 26 -2.89 29.64 -39.88
N GLY A 27 -3.02 30.37 -38.77
CA GLY A 27 -4.06 31.40 -38.59
C GLY A 27 -4.50 31.76 -37.16
N THR A 28 -3.82 32.74 -36.56
CA THR A 28 -4.36 33.80 -35.66
C THR A 28 -4.69 33.50 -34.19
N VAL A 29 -4.13 34.40 -33.37
CA VAL A 29 -4.09 34.57 -31.91
C VAL A 29 -5.47 34.74 -31.24
N SER A 30 -5.70 34.01 -30.15
CA SER A 30 -6.27 34.55 -28.89
C SER A 30 -5.89 33.66 -27.73
N THR A 31 -5.10 34.24 -26.82
CA THR A 31 -4.62 33.66 -25.57
C THR A 31 -5.76 33.63 -24.55
N THR A 32 -6.25 32.44 -24.23
CA THR A 32 -6.84 32.08 -22.93
C THR A 32 -6.67 30.56 -22.83
N SER A 33 -5.55 30.14 -22.23
CA SER A 33 -5.29 28.74 -21.93
C SER A 33 -5.94 28.42 -20.60
N GLU A 34 -7.16 27.90 -20.65
CA GLU A 34 -7.65 26.96 -19.64
C GLU A 34 -6.77 25.71 -19.78
N THR A 35 -5.86 25.53 -18.83
CA THR A 35 -5.14 24.28 -18.66
C THR A 35 -6.12 23.28 -18.08
N THR A 36 -6.66 22.42 -18.94
CA THR A 36 -7.22 21.12 -18.57
C THR A 36 -6.10 20.32 -17.92
N ILE A 37 -6.08 20.33 -16.59
CA ILE A 37 -5.29 19.41 -15.79
C ILE A 37 -5.99 18.06 -15.90
N SER A 38 -5.32 17.10 -16.53
CA SER A 38 -5.65 15.68 -16.39
C SER A 38 -5.53 15.34 -14.90
N GLU A 39 -6.69 15.23 -14.26
CA GLU A 39 -6.88 14.40 -13.08
C GLU A 39 -6.29 13.02 -13.35
N SER A 40 -5.19 12.70 -12.66
CA SER A 40 -4.92 11.33 -12.27
C SER A 40 -5.52 11.16 -10.87
N SER A 41 -6.84 11.26 -10.80
CA SER A 41 -7.62 10.91 -9.62
C SER A 41 -7.57 9.39 -9.48
N ILE A 42 -7.22 8.91 -8.30
CA ILE A 42 -7.60 7.58 -7.86
C ILE A 42 -9.13 7.62 -7.68
N GLU A 43 -9.86 7.50 -8.79
CA GLU A 43 -11.27 7.12 -8.76
C GLU A 43 -11.34 5.61 -8.50
N GLY A 44 -11.20 5.23 -7.23
CA GLY A 44 -11.76 3.97 -6.75
C GLY A 44 -13.20 4.23 -6.33
N SER A 45 -14.17 3.53 -6.92
CA SER A 45 -15.55 3.56 -6.44
C SER A 45 -15.61 3.11 -4.97
N GLU A 46 -16.55 3.64 -4.18
CA GLU A 46 -16.81 3.19 -2.80
C GLU A 46 -17.05 1.66 -2.73
N ASP A 47 -17.52 1.07 -3.83
CA ASP A 47 -17.78 -0.37 -3.96
C ASP A 47 -16.47 -1.18 -4.04
N GLU A 48 -15.47 -0.74 -4.82
CA GLU A 48 -14.18 -1.43 -4.93
C GLU A 48 -13.32 -1.32 -3.67
N THR A 49 -13.44 -0.19 -2.95
CA THR A 49 -12.75 -0.01 -1.66
C THR A 49 -13.35 -0.90 -0.58
N LYS A 50 -14.67 -1.11 -0.62
CA LYS A 50 -15.37 -2.01 0.31
C LYS A 50 -15.05 -3.48 0.04
N ASP A 51 -15.07 -3.92 -1.22
CA ASP A 51 -14.73 -5.30 -1.60
C ASP A 51 -13.28 -5.65 -1.26
N ASN A 52 -12.35 -4.71 -1.50
CA ASN A 52 -10.94 -4.89 -1.10
C ASN A 52 -10.78 -5.01 0.42
N LEU A 53 -11.54 -4.23 1.20
CA LEU A 53 -11.47 -4.27 2.67
C LEU A 53 -12.05 -5.57 3.23
N GLU A 54 -13.19 -6.04 2.72
CA GLU A 54 -13.82 -7.29 3.16
C GLU A 54 -12.87 -8.47 2.97
N ALA A 55 -12.24 -8.57 1.81
CA ALA A 55 -11.38 -9.71 1.56
C ALA A 55 -9.92 -9.55 2.00
N MET A 56 -9.47 -8.34 2.41
CA MET A 56 -8.32 -8.23 3.34
C MET A 56 -8.55 -9.09 4.59
N GLY A 57 -9.79 -9.13 5.12
CA GLY A 57 -10.17 -9.99 6.24
C GLY A 57 -10.17 -11.49 5.93
N GLY A 58 -10.10 -11.88 4.66
CA GLY A 58 -10.09 -13.28 4.21
C GLY A 58 -8.72 -13.96 4.23
N VAL A 59 -7.64 -13.24 4.57
CA VAL A 59 -6.32 -13.85 4.71
C VAL A 59 -6.25 -14.63 6.02
N GLU A 60 -5.97 -15.92 5.93
CA GLU A 60 -5.82 -16.80 7.09
C GLU A 60 -4.34 -17.05 7.36
N VAL A 61 -3.94 -17.03 8.64
CA VAL A 61 -2.56 -17.31 9.06
C VAL A 61 -2.54 -18.35 10.19
N GLU A 62 -1.98 -19.52 9.90
CA GLU A 62 -1.83 -20.62 10.86
C GLU A 62 -0.36 -20.78 11.28
N LYS A 63 -0.07 -20.55 12.57
CA LYS A 63 1.29 -20.68 13.12
C LYS A 63 1.50 -22.08 13.70
N GLY A 64 2.05 -22.97 12.89
CA GLY A 64 2.49 -24.30 13.30
C GLY A 64 3.79 -24.31 14.11
N LEU A 65 4.18 -25.51 14.58
CA LEU A 65 5.40 -25.68 15.36
C LEU A 65 6.66 -25.35 14.56
N PHE A 66 6.71 -25.75 13.29
CA PHE A 66 7.86 -25.58 12.40
C PHE A 66 7.64 -24.58 11.26
N ASN A 67 6.39 -24.35 10.87
CA ASN A 67 6.02 -23.54 9.71
C ASN A 67 4.94 -22.53 10.07
N VAL A 68 4.79 -21.53 9.22
CA VAL A 68 3.63 -20.63 9.17
C VAL A 68 2.96 -20.88 7.82
N GLU A 69 1.65 -21.11 7.84
CA GLU A 69 0.83 -21.29 6.64
C GLU A 69 -0.03 -20.04 6.46
N LEU A 70 -0.06 -19.50 5.25
CA LEU A 70 -0.91 -18.36 4.92
C LEU A 70 -1.82 -18.74 3.75
N THR A 71 -3.10 -18.39 3.83
CA THR A 71 -4.03 -18.50 2.70
C THR A 71 -4.33 -17.09 2.22
N ILE A 72 -3.89 -16.77 1.00
CA ILE A 72 -4.11 -15.46 0.38
C ILE A 72 -5.33 -15.56 -0.54
N PRO A 73 -6.41 -14.78 -0.31
CA PRO A 73 -7.61 -14.77 -1.14
C PRO A 73 -7.34 -14.49 -2.62
N ALA A 74 -8.18 -15.06 -3.48
CA ALA A 74 -8.04 -14.97 -4.93
C ALA A 74 -7.89 -13.54 -5.46
N GLN A 75 -8.57 -12.58 -4.84
CA GLN A 75 -8.48 -11.17 -5.26
C GLN A 75 -7.09 -10.57 -5.15
N PHE A 76 -6.27 -11.03 -4.19
CA PHE A 76 -4.90 -10.55 -4.02
C PHE A 76 -3.89 -11.39 -4.82
N VAL A 77 -4.24 -12.64 -5.12
CA VAL A 77 -3.46 -13.48 -6.02
C VAL A 77 -3.61 -12.99 -7.46
N GLY A 78 -4.80 -12.52 -7.84
CA GLY A 78 -5.10 -12.06 -9.19
C GLY A 78 -5.03 -13.21 -10.20
N GLU A 79 -4.53 -12.91 -11.40
CA GLU A 79 -4.44 -13.87 -12.51
C GLU A 79 -3.16 -14.73 -12.49
N GLN A 80 -2.44 -14.75 -11.37
CA GLN A 80 -1.18 -15.50 -11.27
C GLN A 80 -1.40 -17.00 -11.49
N THR A 81 -0.54 -17.58 -12.33
CA THR A 81 -0.50 -19.01 -12.59
C THR A 81 0.32 -19.75 -11.53
N GLN A 82 0.08 -21.05 -11.40
CA GLN A 82 0.89 -21.90 -10.53
C GLN A 82 2.39 -21.89 -10.91
N GLU A 83 2.72 -21.65 -12.19
CA GLU A 83 4.11 -21.54 -12.65
C GLU A 83 4.79 -20.30 -12.07
N GLU A 84 4.16 -19.13 -12.18
CA GLU A 84 4.66 -17.86 -11.61
C GLU A 84 4.81 -17.94 -10.09
N LEU A 85 3.84 -18.56 -9.40
CA LEU A 85 3.93 -18.77 -7.95
C LEU A 85 5.07 -19.71 -7.56
N ASN A 86 5.37 -20.72 -8.39
CA ASN A 86 6.53 -21.58 -8.17
C ASN A 86 7.86 -20.85 -8.38
N GLU A 87 7.93 -19.91 -9.31
CA GLU A 87 9.10 -19.05 -9.51
C GLU A 87 9.32 -18.14 -8.31
N LEU A 88 8.25 -17.48 -7.84
CA LEU A 88 8.29 -16.65 -6.63
C LEU A 88 8.73 -17.45 -5.40
N SER A 89 8.19 -18.67 -5.22
CA SER A 89 8.58 -19.56 -4.13
C SER A 89 10.08 -19.88 -4.17
N LYS A 90 10.66 -20.07 -5.36
CA LYS A 90 12.09 -20.34 -5.52
C LYS A 90 12.93 -19.08 -5.25
N GLU A 91 12.50 -17.94 -5.75
CA GLU A 91 13.20 -16.66 -5.59
C GLU A 91 13.29 -16.25 -4.11
N LYS A 92 12.15 -16.28 -3.41
CA LYS A 92 12.09 -15.96 -1.97
C LYS A 92 12.53 -17.13 -1.08
N GLY A 93 12.76 -18.30 -1.67
CA GLY A 93 13.20 -19.51 -0.98
C GLY A 93 12.12 -20.19 -0.12
N TYR A 94 10.85 -19.81 -0.27
CA TYR A 94 9.71 -20.38 0.47
C TYR A 94 9.58 -21.88 0.27
N LYS A 95 8.95 -22.59 1.23
CA LYS A 95 8.80 -24.05 1.12
C LYS A 95 7.90 -24.43 -0.05
N SER A 96 6.78 -23.73 -0.20
CA SER A 96 5.87 -23.90 -1.33
C SER A 96 4.85 -22.76 -1.40
N ILE A 97 4.36 -22.51 -2.60
CA ILE A 97 3.14 -21.75 -2.86
C ILE A 97 2.24 -22.60 -3.76
N THR A 98 0.98 -22.80 -3.37
CA THR A 98 0.01 -23.63 -4.11
C THR A 98 -1.23 -22.82 -4.44
N LEU A 99 -1.57 -22.74 -5.73
CA LEU A 99 -2.82 -22.15 -6.20
C LEU A 99 -3.96 -23.15 -5.99
N ASN A 100 -5.03 -22.70 -5.34
CA ASN A 100 -6.24 -23.47 -5.08
C ASN A 100 -7.25 -23.31 -6.22
N GLU A 101 -8.24 -24.21 -6.28
CA GLU A 101 -9.29 -24.18 -7.33
C GLU A 101 -10.18 -22.93 -7.26
N ASP A 102 -10.30 -22.33 -6.09
CA ASP A 102 -11.05 -21.08 -5.87
C ASP A 102 -10.23 -19.81 -6.21
N GLY A 103 -9.00 -19.98 -6.71
CA GLY A 103 -8.08 -18.89 -7.06
C GLY A 103 -7.25 -18.35 -5.89
N SER A 104 -7.52 -18.77 -4.65
CA SER A 104 -6.66 -18.42 -3.51
C SER A 104 -5.32 -19.13 -3.59
N ALA A 105 -4.30 -18.65 -2.89
CA ALA A 105 -2.98 -19.26 -2.85
C ALA A 105 -2.55 -19.57 -1.42
N LYS A 106 -2.14 -20.82 -1.19
CA LYS A 106 -1.59 -21.28 0.09
C LYS A 106 -0.06 -21.20 0.09
N TYR A 107 0.48 -20.42 1.01
CA TYR A 107 1.91 -20.24 1.24
C TYR A 107 2.33 -21.07 2.44
N ILE A 108 3.44 -21.81 2.32
CA ILE A 108 4.07 -22.51 3.45
C ILE A 108 5.46 -21.93 3.66
N LEU A 109 5.65 -21.30 4.81
CA LEU A 109 6.88 -20.61 5.18
C LEU A 109 7.51 -21.27 6.40
N THR A 110 8.83 -21.26 6.52
CA THR A 110 9.47 -21.41 7.83
C THR A 110 9.19 -20.19 8.70
N LYS A 111 9.37 -20.32 10.02
CA LYS A 111 9.27 -19.17 10.94
C LYS A 111 10.23 -18.03 10.60
N GLN A 112 11.42 -18.34 10.05
CA GLN A 112 12.36 -17.29 9.65
C GLN A 112 11.88 -16.58 8.39
N GLN A 113 11.40 -17.32 7.39
CA GLN A 113 10.86 -16.73 6.15
C GLN A 113 9.65 -15.84 6.41
N HIS A 114 8.76 -16.24 7.33
CA HIS A 114 7.65 -15.37 7.74
C HIS A 114 8.15 -14.08 8.41
N LYS A 115 9.18 -14.15 9.26
CA LYS A 115 9.81 -12.93 9.83
C LYS A 115 10.44 -12.04 8.76
N ASP A 116 11.12 -12.63 7.78
CA ASP A 116 11.74 -11.88 6.69
C ASP A 116 10.68 -11.18 5.83
N MET A 117 9.55 -11.87 5.56
CA MET A 117 8.37 -11.29 4.92
C MET A 117 7.79 -10.11 5.71
N MET A 118 7.65 -10.26 7.04
CA MET A 118 7.18 -9.16 7.90
C MET A 118 8.15 -7.98 7.94
N ALA A 119 9.47 -8.22 7.84
CA ALA A 119 10.48 -7.16 7.77
C ALA A 119 10.42 -6.38 6.44
N GLU A 120 10.13 -7.07 5.33
CA GLU A 120 9.86 -6.44 4.03
C GLU A 120 8.61 -5.56 4.11
N LEU A 121 7.51 -6.07 4.68
CA LEU A 121 6.29 -5.27 4.90
C LEU A 121 6.54 -4.03 5.77
N ASN A 122 7.26 -4.18 6.89
CA ASN A 122 7.66 -3.06 7.76
C ASN A 122 8.47 -2.00 6.97
N THR A 123 9.41 -2.44 6.14
CA THR A 123 10.22 -1.53 5.32
C THR A 123 9.35 -0.78 4.31
N ASN A 124 8.43 -1.47 3.65
CA ASN A 124 7.53 -0.89 2.66
C ASN A 124 6.58 0.14 3.29
N ILE A 125 5.93 -0.21 4.41
CA ILE A 125 5.04 0.71 5.12
C ILE A 125 5.81 1.96 5.55
N ASN A 126 6.96 1.82 6.23
CA ASN A 126 7.73 2.98 6.69
C ASN A 126 8.23 3.87 5.53
N THR A 127 8.53 3.26 4.38
CA THR A 127 8.90 4.01 3.18
C THR A 127 7.70 4.83 2.69
N SER A 128 6.53 4.22 2.55
CA SER A 128 5.30 4.93 2.16
C SER A 128 4.92 6.05 3.13
N LEU A 129 5.04 5.83 4.45
CA LEU A 129 4.81 6.89 5.44
C LEU A 129 5.79 8.06 5.26
N SER A 130 7.06 7.77 4.99
CA SER A 130 8.08 8.79 4.77
C SER A 130 7.83 9.60 3.50
N GLU A 131 7.37 8.93 2.42
CA GLU A 131 7.03 9.55 1.15
C GLU A 131 5.81 10.48 1.23
N MET A 132 4.90 10.26 2.19
CA MET A 132 3.78 11.16 2.44
C MET A 132 4.22 12.50 3.06
N ILE A 133 5.36 12.57 3.74
CA ILE A 133 5.76 13.77 4.47
C ILE A 133 6.16 14.87 3.48
N GLY A 134 5.35 15.95 3.44
CA GLY A 134 5.61 17.09 2.55
C GLY A 134 5.44 16.77 1.07
N SER A 135 4.73 15.69 0.73
CA SER A 135 4.39 15.37 -0.66
C SER A 135 3.46 16.43 -1.27
N GLU A 136 3.23 16.33 -2.58
CA GLU A 136 2.28 17.22 -3.28
C GLU A 136 0.87 17.11 -2.70
N ASP A 137 0.44 15.89 -2.35
CA ASP A 137 -0.87 15.62 -1.76
C ASP A 137 -0.96 16.03 -0.28
N TYR A 138 0.16 15.97 0.44
CA TYR A 138 0.24 16.24 1.88
C TYR A 138 1.31 17.28 2.24
N PRO A 139 1.24 18.51 1.69
CA PRO A 139 2.30 19.51 1.85
C PRO A 139 2.45 20.02 3.30
N ASN A 140 1.43 19.80 4.13
CA ASN A 140 1.41 20.22 5.53
C ASN A 140 1.93 19.17 6.49
N TYR A 141 2.13 17.91 6.06
CA TYR A 141 2.68 16.86 6.92
C TYR A 141 4.16 17.13 7.20
N THR A 142 4.50 17.09 8.48
CA THR A 142 5.86 17.37 8.98
C THR A 142 6.53 16.14 9.57
N ASP A 143 5.74 15.19 10.06
CA ASP A 143 6.22 13.92 10.60
C ASP A 143 5.08 12.90 10.59
N ILE A 144 5.42 11.62 10.42
CA ILE A 144 4.51 10.50 10.58
C ILE A 144 5.25 9.40 11.33
N THR A 145 4.69 8.98 12.47
CA THR A 145 5.22 7.87 13.27
C THR A 145 4.17 6.80 13.47
N ALA A 146 4.62 5.58 13.73
CA ALA A 146 3.77 4.45 14.07
C ALA A 146 4.37 3.64 15.21
N ASN A 147 3.52 2.93 15.95
CA ASN A 147 3.97 1.91 16.89
C ASN A 147 4.42 0.62 16.17
N GLU A 148 5.07 -0.30 16.87
CA GLU A 148 5.74 -1.47 16.27
C GLU A 148 4.84 -2.38 15.43
N ASN A 149 3.54 -2.43 15.75
CA ASN A 149 2.55 -3.28 15.08
C ASN A 149 1.56 -2.48 14.23
N TYR A 150 1.80 -1.18 14.00
CA TYR A 150 0.96 -0.32 13.16
C TYR A 150 -0.51 -0.25 13.58
N THR A 151 -0.81 -0.38 14.87
CA THR A 151 -2.17 -0.13 15.39
C THR A 151 -2.39 1.32 15.77
N GLU A 152 -1.32 2.10 15.90
CA GLU A 152 -1.34 3.52 16.22
C GLU A 152 -0.41 4.28 15.29
N PHE A 153 -0.96 5.27 14.61
CA PHE A 153 -0.23 6.24 13.81
C PHE A 153 -0.41 7.64 14.39
N VAL A 154 0.65 8.44 14.31
CA VAL A 154 0.63 9.86 14.67
C VAL A 154 1.13 10.66 13.49
N ILE A 155 0.27 11.51 12.94
CA ILE A 155 0.59 12.47 11.89
C ILE A 155 0.74 13.84 12.54
N THR A 156 1.92 14.46 12.37
CA THR A 156 2.15 15.83 12.78
C THR A 156 2.01 16.75 11.57
N THR A 157 1.09 17.71 11.62
CA THR A 157 0.74 18.59 10.49
C THR A 157 0.79 20.07 10.87
N LYS A 158 1.08 20.94 9.91
CA LYS A 158 0.93 22.40 10.04
C LYS A 158 -0.52 22.86 10.03
N SER A 159 -1.44 22.01 9.60
CA SER A 159 -2.87 22.32 9.52
C SER A 159 -3.45 22.61 10.91
N THR A 160 -4.31 23.63 11.01
CA THR A 160 -5.12 23.90 12.21
C THR A 160 -6.44 23.13 12.18
N GLU A 161 -6.99 22.95 10.98
CA GLU A 161 -8.13 22.09 10.67
C GLU A 161 -7.74 21.19 9.50
N LEU A 162 -8.14 19.92 9.55
CA LEU A 162 -7.77 18.95 8.52
C LEU A 162 -8.55 19.17 7.23
N SER A 163 -7.84 19.20 6.11
CA SER A 163 -8.45 19.15 4.78
C SER A 163 -9.15 17.81 4.52
N MET A 164 -9.97 17.74 3.46
CA MET A 164 -10.61 16.48 3.04
C MET A 164 -9.56 15.39 2.74
N THR A 165 -8.48 15.73 2.04
CA THR A 165 -7.38 14.80 1.72
C THR A 165 -6.68 14.30 2.98
N GLU A 166 -6.38 15.18 3.94
CA GLU A 166 -5.78 14.77 5.22
C GLU A 166 -6.71 13.85 6.01
N ASN A 167 -8.02 14.16 6.06
CA ASN A 167 -9.01 13.27 6.67
C ASN A 167 -9.06 11.90 5.98
N PHE A 168 -9.01 11.87 4.65
CA PHE A 168 -9.08 10.63 3.88
C PHE A 168 -7.81 9.77 4.01
N SER A 169 -6.66 10.39 4.28
CA SER A 169 -5.38 9.66 4.47
C SER A 169 -5.43 8.62 5.60
N ALA A 170 -6.31 8.82 6.60
CA ALA A 170 -6.49 7.87 7.70
C ALA A 170 -6.92 6.49 7.20
N LEU A 171 -7.71 6.40 6.12
CA LEU A 171 -8.12 5.13 5.52
C LEU A 171 -6.91 4.34 4.99
N GLY A 172 -5.97 5.02 4.32
CA GLY A 172 -4.73 4.41 3.87
C GLY A 172 -3.93 3.79 5.02
N LEU A 173 -3.83 4.51 6.14
CA LEU A 173 -3.13 4.03 7.33
C LEU A 173 -3.85 2.87 8.02
N TYR A 174 -5.19 2.85 8.02
CA TYR A 174 -5.96 1.69 8.48
C TYR A 174 -5.66 0.45 7.65
N MET A 175 -5.54 0.59 6.33
CA MET A 175 -5.19 -0.52 5.45
C MET A 175 -3.77 -1.03 5.73
N TYR A 176 -2.79 -0.14 5.94
CA TYR A 176 -1.44 -0.57 6.33
C TYR A 176 -1.42 -1.33 7.66
N GLY A 177 -2.07 -0.78 8.70
CA GLY A 177 -2.16 -1.42 10.00
C GLY A 177 -2.90 -2.76 9.96
N GLY A 178 -4.05 -2.80 9.28
CA GLY A 178 -4.84 -4.02 9.09
C GLY A 178 -4.03 -5.09 8.36
N MET A 179 -3.46 -4.77 7.20
CA MET A 179 -2.67 -5.69 6.39
C MET A 179 -1.48 -6.25 7.16
N TYR A 180 -0.70 -5.40 7.85
CA TYR A 180 0.42 -5.86 8.65
C TYR A 180 -0.03 -6.90 9.69
N ASN A 181 -1.10 -6.61 10.43
CA ASN A 181 -1.58 -7.47 11.50
C ASN A 181 -2.20 -8.77 10.99
N ILE A 182 -2.89 -8.72 9.86
CA ILE A 182 -3.42 -9.89 9.15
C ILE A 182 -2.28 -10.83 8.75
N PHE A 183 -1.26 -10.35 8.04
CA PHE A 183 -0.12 -11.17 7.60
C PHE A 183 0.76 -11.62 8.78
N ASN A 184 0.81 -10.85 9.86
CA ASN A 184 1.44 -11.28 11.10
C ASN A 184 0.66 -12.39 11.81
N GLY A 185 -0.60 -12.66 11.45
CA GLY A 185 -1.49 -13.58 12.16
C GLY A 185 -1.88 -13.07 13.54
N THR A 186 -2.04 -11.76 13.67
CA THR A 186 -2.53 -11.05 14.88
C THR A 186 -3.55 -10.00 14.46
N PRO A 187 -4.66 -10.36 13.79
CA PRO A 187 -5.65 -9.40 13.31
C PRO A 187 -6.14 -8.51 14.46
N VAL A 188 -6.42 -7.26 14.13
CA VAL A 188 -6.80 -6.22 15.10
C VAL A 188 -8.13 -5.60 14.74
N ASP A 189 -8.94 -5.32 15.75
CA ASP A 189 -10.27 -4.70 15.56
C ASP A 189 -10.19 -3.20 15.28
N ASN A 190 -9.05 -2.57 15.60
CA ASN A 190 -8.90 -1.13 15.53
C ASN A 190 -7.49 -0.70 15.17
N VAL A 191 -7.40 0.27 14.27
CA VAL A 191 -6.23 1.08 13.99
C VAL A 191 -6.61 2.53 14.28
N SER A 192 -5.76 3.24 15.02
CA SER A 192 -5.96 4.63 15.41
C SER A 192 -5.01 5.55 14.66
N VAL A 193 -5.52 6.66 14.15
CA VAL A 193 -4.72 7.72 13.50
C VAL A 193 -4.95 9.02 14.25
N LYS A 194 -3.89 9.53 14.88
CA LYS A 194 -3.91 10.79 15.63
C LYS A 194 -3.29 11.89 14.79
N PHE A 195 -3.93 13.05 14.76
CA PHE A 195 -3.40 14.26 14.15
C PHE A 195 -2.97 15.26 15.21
N ILE A 196 -1.73 15.73 15.13
CA ILE A 196 -1.15 16.71 16.05
C ILE A 196 -0.76 17.95 15.26
N ASN A 197 -1.11 19.12 15.78
CA ASN A 197 -0.65 20.38 15.21
C ASN A 197 0.82 20.62 15.57
N THR A 198 1.66 20.86 14.57
CA THR A 198 3.12 20.96 14.72
C THR A 198 3.57 22.14 15.60
N ASP A 199 2.85 23.27 15.55
CA ASP A 199 3.25 24.49 16.25
C ASP A 199 2.87 24.45 17.74
N THR A 200 1.71 23.88 18.05
CA THR A 200 1.15 23.87 19.41
C THR A 200 1.40 22.56 20.16
N GLY A 201 1.68 21.47 19.44
CA GLY A 201 1.71 20.12 20.00
C GLY A 201 0.34 19.60 20.46
N ALA A 202 -0.73 20.34 20.18
CA ALA A 202 -2.07 19.95 20.56
C ALA A 202 -2.64 18.88 19.61
N GLU A 203 -3.41 17.95 20.17
CA GLU A 203 -4.20 17.01 19.37
C GLU A 203 -5.30 17.78 18.64
N ILE A 204 -5.36 17.61 17.31
CA ILE A 204 -6.44 18.14 16.47
C ILE A 204 -7.62 17.17 16.55
N THR A 205 -7.36 15.89 16.28
CA THR A 205 -8.35 14.82 16.33
C THR A 205 -7.69 13.45 16.35
N THR A 206 -8.43 12.44 16.78
CA THR A 206 -8.05 11.02 16.67
C THR A 206 -9.17 10.26 15.96
N MET A 207 -8.83 9.59 14.88
CA MET A 207 -9.74 8.77 14.07
C MET A 207 -9.46 7.28 14.33
N ASN A 208 -10.52 6.46 14.28
CA ASN A 208 -10.44 5.03 14.59
C ASN A 208 -11.12 4.21 13.49
N SER A 209 -10.44 3.16 13.00
CA SER A 209 -10.97 2.31 11.93
C SER A 209 -12.28 1.62 12.32
N LYS A 210 -12.47 1.26 13.60
CA LYS A 210 -13.70 0.63 14.10
C LYS A 210 -14.95 1.52 13.98
N ASN A 211 -14.77 2.82 13.75
CA ASN A 211 -15.86 3.79 13.62
C ASN A 211 -16.23 4.08 12.16
N MET A 212 -15.50 3.55 11.16
CA MET A 212 -15.76 3.87 9.74
C MET A 212 -17.08 3.31 9.19
N GLY A 213 -17.69 2.33 9.86
CA GLY A 213 -18.96 1.73 9.45
C GLY A 213 -20.19 2.22 10.23
N GLN A 214 -20.06 3.30 11.01
CA GLN A 214 -21.15 3.87 11.82
C GLN A 214 -21.73 5.14 11.22
#